data_AF-A0A3B9J6V5-F1
#
_entry.id   AF-A0A3B9J6V5-F1
#
_cell.length_a   1.000
_cell.length_b   1.000
_cell.length_c   1.000
_cell.angle_alpha   90.00
_cell.angle_beta   90.00
_cell.angle_gamma   90.00
#
_symmetry.space_group_name_H-M   'P 1'
#
loop_
_entity.id
_entity.type
_entity.pdbx_description
1 polymer ?
#
loop_
_entity_poly.entity_id
_entity_poly.type
_entity_poly.pdbx_seq_one_letter_code
_entity_poly.pdbx_strand_id
1 'polypeptide(L)'
;DLPHEGWTEVREVETMHGGTGHSEILIEEMRVNKTQMLGGRGQGHLLGQYRLGPARLAHCMRWIAQAETALDMMVDRSLNRFAHGSLLAEKQGIQWMIADSTMELYQAKLMVLHAAYKIDRKEDFKAEVSMAKHFVANMLGRIIDRSIQVHGALGYSTDTPLANMYQHARWARFADGADEVHQMRIAQRTIAAWTDNGSTRSATGDLPI
;
A
#
# COMPACT_ATOMS: atom_id res chain seq x y z
N ASP A 1 -25.77 11.23 -0.24
CA ASP A 1 -26.77 12.28 -0.04
C ASP A 1 -27.71 11.89 1.09
N LEU A 2 -27.17 11.78 2.30
CA LEU A 2 -27.13 12.81 3.37
C LEU A 2 -28.20 12.47 4.44
N PRO A 3 -28.09 12.98 5.69
CA PRO A 3 -28.26 12.20 6.92
C PRO A 3 -29.68 11.63 7.07
N HIS A 4 -29.73 10.34 7.35
CA HIS A 4 -30.96 9.65 7.73
C HIS A 4 -31.26 9.95 9.20
N GLU A 5 -32.53 9.95 9.60
CA GLU A 5 -32.85 9.91 11.02
C GLU A 5 -32.09 8.74 11.68
N GLY A 6 -31.34 9.04 12.74
CA GLY A 6 -30.42 8.10 13.39
C GLY A 6 -28.98 8.09 12.86
N TRP A 7 -28.60 8.97 11.93
CA TRP A 7 -27.23 9.13 11.44
C TRP A 7 -26.66 10.49 11.84
N THR A 8 -25.59 10.47 12.63
CA THR A 8 -24.89 11.68 13.08
C THR A 8 -23.43 11.62 12.69
N GLU A 9 -22.95 12.63 11.96
CA GLU A 9 -21.51 12.87 11.83
C GLU A 9 -21.05 13.57 13.11
N VAL A 10 -20.26 12.85 13.92
CA VAL A 10 -19.81 13.34 15.24
C VAL A 10 -18.75 14.42 15.06
N ARG A 11 -17.75 14.12 14.22
CA ARG A 11 -16.64 15.01 13.88
C ARG A 11 -15.85 14.46 12.70
N GLU A 12 -15.14 15.34 12.02
CA GLU A 12 -13.98 14.94 11.22
C GLU A 12 -12.80 14.59 12.15
N VAL A 13 -12.06 13.54 11.79
CA VAL A 13 -10.92 13.04 12.54
C VAL A 13 -9.65 13.65 11.95
N GLU A 14 -8.98 14.47 12.74
CA GLU A 14 -7.65 14.98 12.39
C GLU A 14 -6.65 13.82 12.25
N THR A 15 -5.93 13.79 11.12
CA THR A 15 -4.92 12.77 10.84
C THR A 15 -3.58 13.41 10.44
N MET A 16 -2.56 12.59 10.22
CA MET A 16 -1.29 13.08 9.65
C MET A 16 -1.46 13.73 8.27
N HIS A 17 -2.53 13.41 7.53
CA HIS A 17 -2.84 13.98 6.22
C HIS A 17 -3.77 15.21 6.30
N GLY A 18 -4.05 15.70 7.52
CA GLY A 18 -4.95 16.82 7.79
C GLY A 18 -6.33 16.38 8.31
N GLY A 19 -7.21 17.37 8.42
CA GLY A 19 -8.51 17.26 9.08
C GLY A 19 -9.70 16.88 8.22
N THR A 20 -9.50 16.52 6.95
CA THR A 20 -10.61 16.25 6.01
C THR A 20 -10.61 14.81 5.52
N GLY A 21 -11.78 14.25 5.24
CA GLY A 21 -11.93 12.98 4.50
C GLY A 21 -11.96 11.71 5.37
N HIS A 22 -11.91 11.87 6.69
CA HIS A 22 -12.09 10.79 7.67
C HIS A 22 -13.05 11.28 8.76
N SER A 23 -14.19 10.63 8.95
CA SER A 23 -15.19 11.06 9.93
C SER A 23 -15.52 9.96 10.94
N GLU A 24 -15.79 10.38 12.17
CA GLU A 24 -16.43 9.56 13.19
C GLU A 24 -17.94 9.66 13.02
N ILE A 25 -18.61 8.52 12.87
CA ILE A 25 -20.05 8.44 12.58
C ILE A 25 -20.74 7.65 13.69
N LEU A 26 -21.84 8.21 14.20
CA LEU A 26 -22.73 7.56 15.15
C LEU A 26 -24.04 7.15 14.44
N ILE A 27 -24.41 5.88 14.60
CA ILE A 27 -25.63 5.30 14.05
C ILE A 27 -26.49 4.80 15.22
N GLU A 28 -27.61 5.48 15.48
CA GLU A 28 -28.51 5.21 16.60
C GLU A 28 -29.96 5.09 16.12
N GLU A 29 -30.61 3.96 16.39
CA GLU A 29 -32.00 3.69 16.00
C GLU A 29 -32.35 3.95 14.51
N MET A 30 -31.34 4.00 13.64
CA MET A 30 -31.52 4.21 12.19
C MET A 30 -32.27 3.02 11.58
N ARG A 31 -33.44 3.30 11.00
CA ARG A 31 -34.28 2.29 10.32
C ARG A 31 -34.09 2.40 8.82
N VAL A 32 -33.73 1.27 8.20
CA VAL A 32 -33.63 1.15 6.73
C VAL A 32 -34.58 0.08 6.22
N ASN A 33 -35.03 0.21 4.97
CA ASN A 33 -35.87 -0.80 4.35
C ASN A 33 -35.07 -2.09 4.10
N LYS A 34 -35.72 -3.25 4.19
CA LYS A 34 -35.11 -4.55 3.85
C LYS A 34 -34.49 -4.57 2.44
N THR A 35 -35.02 -3.79 1.50
CA THR A 35 -34.52 -3.68 0.12
C THR A 35 -33.16 -3.00 0.03
N GLN A 36 -32.69 -2.33 1.10
CA GLN A 36 -31.37 -1.70 1.16
C GLN A 36 -30.27 -2.68 1.62
N MET A 37 -30.63 -3.92 2.00
CA MET A 37 -29.64 -4.93 2.37
C MET A 37 -28.84 -5.37 1.13
N LEU A 38 -27.53 -5.15 1.16
CA LEU A 38 -26.63 -5.70 0.17
C LEU A 38 -26.32 -7.17 0.50
N GLY A 39 -26.52 -8.05 -0.47
CA GLY A 39 -26.37 -9.50 -0.28
C GLY A 39 -27.42 -10.08 0.66
N GLY A 40 -27.05 -11.13 1.39
CA GLY A 40 -27.94 -11.81 2.35
C GLY A 40 -27.58 -11.52 3.81
N ARG A 41 -28.53 -11.79 4.73
CA ARG A 41 -28.28 -11.71 6.18
C ARG A 41 -27.07 -12.60 6.54
N GLY A 42 -26.09 -12.02 7.23
CA GLY A 42 -24.85 -12.70 7.61
C GLY A 42 -23.71 -12.67 6.57
N GLN A 43 -23.93 -12.09 5.39
CA GLN A 43 -22.93 -12.06 4.30
C GLN A 43 -22.01 -10.83 4.32
N GLY A 44 -22.08 -9.98 5.35
CA GLY A 44 -21.33 -8.72 5.42
C GLY A 44 -19.81 -8.91 5.30
N HIS A 45 -19.26 -9.93 5.97
CA HIS A 45 -17.82 -10.22 5.88
C HIS A 45 -17.40 -10.63 4.46
N LEU A 46 -18.19 -11.48 3.80
CA LEU A 46 -17.92 -11.92 2.44
C LEU A 46 -17.94 -10.75 1.45
N LEU A 47 -18.92 -9.86 1.56
CA LEU A 47 -19.02 -8.64 0.76
C LEU A 47 -17.82 -7.71 0.97
N GLY A 48 -17.40 -7.55 2.22
CA GLY A 48 -16.19 -6.81 2.56
C GLY A 48 -14.95 -7.38 1.87
N GLN A 49 -14.74 -8.69 1.91
CA GLN A 49 -13.58 -9.32 1.24
C GLN A 49 -13.66 -9.23 -0.28
N TYR A 50 -14.85 -9.37 -0.86
CA TYR A 50 -15.08 -9.23 -2.29
C TYR A 50 -14.67 -7.84 -2.79
N ARG A 51 -15.01 -6.79 -2.03
CA ARG A 51 -14.61 -5.41 -2.30
C ARG A 51 -13.12 -5.18 -2.08
N LEU A 52 -12.59 -5.62 -0.93
CA LEU A 52 -11.24 -5.28 -0.47
C LEU A 52 -10.13 -5.95 -1.28
N GLY A 53 -10.37 -7.13 -1.86
CA GLY A 53 -9.38 -7.84 -2.67
C GLY A 53 -8.84 -6.97 -3.83
N PRO A 54 -9.67 -6.58 -4.80
CA PRO A 54 -9.26 -5.70 -5.89
C PRO A 54 -8.85 -4.30 -5.43
N ALA A 55 -9.49 -3.75 -4.39
CA ALA A 55 -9.18 -2.42 -3.87
C ALA A 55 -7.73 -2.32 -3.36
N ARG A 56 -7.26 -3.32 -2.61
CA ARG A 56 -5.86 -3.40 -2.13
C ARG A 56 -4.87 -3.34 -3.28
N LEU A 57 -5.15 -4.06 -4.37
CA LEU A 57 -4.25 -4.08 -5.53
C LEU A 57 -4.26 -2.73 -6.27
N ALA A 58 -5.43 -2.09 -6.40
CA ALA A 58 -5.53 -0.76 -6.97
C ALA A 58 -4.77 0.31 -6.16
N HIS A 59 -4.75 0.18 -4.82
CA HIS A 59 -3.87 0.99 -3.97
C HIS A 59 -2.40 0.77 -4.29
N CYS A 60 -1.95 -0.49 -4.40
CA CYS A 60 -0.57 -0.80 -4.77
C CYS A 60 -0.15 -0.16 -6.09
N MET A 61 -1.03 -0.17 -7.11
CA MET A 61 -0.74 0.46 -8.41
C MET A 61 -0.48 1.97 -8.27
N ARG A 62 -1.30 2.68 -7.48
CA ARG A 62 -1.09 4.12 -7.21
C ARG A 62 0.18 4.38 -6.39
N TRP A 63 0.47 3.52 -5.43
CA TRP A 63 1.66 3.64 -4.59
C TRP A 63 2.95 3.38 -5.36
N ILE A 64 2.94 2.48 -6.36
CA ILE A 64 4.08 2.31 -7.27
C ILE A 64 4.38 3.61 -8.02
N ALA A 65 3.36 4.29 -8.56
CA ALA A 65 3.55 5.57 -9.24
C ALA A 65 4.08 6.66 -8.30
N GLN A 66 3.62 6.67 -7.04
CA GLN A 66 4.14 7.58 -6.02
C GLN A 66 5.61 7.29 -5.69
N ALA A 67 5.98 6.01 -5.58
CA ALA A 67 7.36 5.59 -5.34
C ALA A 67 8.29 5.87 -6.53
N GLU A 68 7.80 5.73 -7.77
CA GLU A 68 8.51 6.16 -9.00
C GLU A 68 8.84 7.65 -8.94
N THR A 69 7.86 8.47 -8.60
CA THR A 69 8.05 9.92 -8.46
C THR A 69 9.12 10.24 -7.40
N ALA A 70 9.08 9.56 -6.24
CA ALA A 70 10.08 9.75 -5.20
C ALA A 70 11.50 9.32 -5.64
N LEU A 71 11.61 8.23 -6.40
CA LEU A 71 12.87 7.74 -6.96
C LEU A 71 13.42 8.71 -8.01
N ASP A 72 12.59 9.21 -8.92
CA ASP A 72 13.00 10.20 -9.93
C ASP A 72 13.51 11.48 -9.26
N MET A 73 12.80 11.98 -8.26
CA MET A 73 13.25 13.13 -7.45
C MET A 73 14.59 12.85 -6.76
N MET A 74 14.77 11.65 -6.20
CA MET A 74 16.02 11.25 -5.53
C MET A 74 17.20 11.26 -6.51
N VAL A 75 17.02 10.69 -7.71
CA VAL A 75 18.06 10.64 -8.74
C VAL A 75 18.35 12.04 -9.26
N ASP A 76 17.34 12.84 -9.61
CA ASP A 76 17.52 14.22 -10.07
C ASP A 76 18.30 15.06 -9.05
N ARG A 77 17.90 14.99 -7.77
CA ARG A 77 18.60 15.70 -6.69
C ARG A 77 20.05 15.26 -6.57
N SER A 78 20.31 13.96 -6.72
CA SER A 78 21.67 13.42 -6.59
C SER A 78 22.61 13.93 -7.69
N LEU A 79 22.08 14.16 -8.91
CA LEU A 79 22.83 14.64 -10.06
C LEU A 79 23.05 16.16 -10.03
N ASN A 80 22.18 16.91 -9.34
CA ASN A 80 22.23 18.37 -9.30
C ASN A 80 22.83 18.96 -8.00
N ARG A 81 23.20 18.13 -7.02
CA ARG A 81 23.75 18.60 -5.74
C ARG A 81 25.23 18.26 -5.60
N PHE A 82 26.09 19.27 -5.68
CA PHE A 82 27.50 19.16 -5.30
C PHE A 82 27.69 19.32 -3.79
N ALA A 83 28.38 18.38 -3.15
CA ALA A 83 28.71 18.43 -1.73
C ALA A 83 29.99 17.64 -1.43
N HIS A 84 30.87 18.23 -0.62
CA HIS A 84 32.11 17.59 -0.16
C HIS A 84 32.93 16.98 -1.31
N GLY A 85 33.21 17.78 -2.35
CA GLY A 85 34.16 17.44 -3.41
C GLY A 85 33.62 16.64 -4.59
N SER A 86 32.33 16.28 -4.63
CA SER A 86 31.71 15.64 -5.81
C SER A 86 30.20 15.88 -5.83
N LEU A 87 29.52 15.45 -6.89
CA LEU A 87 28.06 15.31 -6.87
C LEU A 87 27.64 14.22 -5.88
N LEU A 88 26.42 14.30 -5.37
CA LEU A 88 25.85 13.27 -4.52
C LEU A 88 25.76 11.92 -5.25
N ALA A 89 25.47 11.91 -6.55
CA ALA A 89 25.41 10.70 -7.37
C ALA A 89 26.73 9.92 -7.41
N GLU A 90 27.87 10.58 -7.15
CA GLU A 90 29.20 9.95 -7.10
C GLU A 90 29.51 9.34 -5.73
N LYS A 91 28.67 9.60 -4.71
CA LYS A 91 28.85 9.05 -3.37
C LYS A 91 28.25 7.65 -3.31
N GLN A 92 29.08 6.66 -2.94
CA GLN A 92 28.67 5.26 -2.86
C GLN A 92 27.41 5.04 -1.99
N GLY A 93 27.29 5.75 -0.87
CA GLY A 93 26.11 5.68 0.00
C GLY A 93 24.80 6.11 -0.68
N ILE A 94 24.85 7.06 -1.61
CA ILE A 94 23.69 7.52 -2.39
C ILE A 94 23.37 6.50 -3.49
N GLN A 95 24.41 5.94 -4.13
CA GLN A 95 24.24 4.88 -5.14
C GLN A 95 23.55 3.64 -4.57
N TRP A 96 23.86 3.25 -3.32
CA TRP A 96 23.16 2.15 -2.64
C TRP A 96 21.68 2.44 -2.44
N MET A 97 21.32 3.65 -1.99
CA MET A 97 19.92 4.04 -1.83
C MET A 97 19.14 3.97 -3.14
N ILE A 98 19.77 4.41 -4.25
CA ILE A 98 19.19 4.32 -5.60
C ILE A 98 19.04 2.85 -6.02
N ALA A 99 20.08 2.03 -5.81
CA ALA A 99 20.07 0.62 -6.20
C ALA A 99 18.97 -0.17 -5.46
N ASP A 100 18.89 -0.03 -4.13
CA ASP A 100 17.87 -0.69 -3.32
C ASP A 100 16.46 -0.29 -3.74
N SER A 101 16.24 1.03 -3.93
CA SER A 101 14.94 1.54 -4.36
C SER A 101 14.56 1.04 -5.75
N THR A 102 15.52 0.97 -6.68
CA THR A 102 15.30 0.44 -8.02
C THR A 102 14.89 -1.04 -7.99
N MET A 103 15.58 -1.87 -7.21
CA MET A 103 15.25 -3.30 -7.09
C MET A 103 13.90 -3.51 -6.41
N GLU A 104 13.64 -2.80 -5.31
CA GLU A 104 12.36 -2.89 -4.58
C GLU A 104 11.18 -2.49 -5.48
N LEU A 105 11.32 -1.43 -6.27
CA LEU A 105 10.30 -0.98 -7.20
C LEU A 105 10.05 -2.00 -8.32
N TYR A 106 11.12 -2.61 -8.86
CA TYR A 106 11.00 -3.67 -9.86
C TYR A 106 10.25 -4.89 -9.30
N GLN A 107 10.60 -5.34 -8.10
CA GLN A 107 9.92 -6.43 -7.39
C GLN A 107 8.44 -6.11 -7.18
N ALA A 108 8.12 -4.91 -6.72
CA ALA A 108 6.75 -4.45 -6.51
C ALA A 108 5.89 -4.50 -7.78
N LYS A 109 6.43 -4.03 -8.91
CA LYS A 109 5.75 -4.08 -10.21
C LYS A 109 5.42 -5.52 -10.61
N LEU A 110 6.36 -6.44 -10.46
CA LEU A 110 6.14 -7.86 -10.78
C LEU A 110 5.09 -8.50 -9.87
N MET A 111 5.13 -8.22 -8.55
CA MET A 111 4.12 -8.71 -7.62
C MET A 111 2.71 -8.23 -8.00
N VAL A 112 2.57 -6.95 -8.35
CA VAL A 112 1.29 -6.36 -8.75
C VAL A 112 0.79 -6.92 -10.07
N LEU A 113 1.66 -7.05 -11.08
CA LEU A 113 1.30 -7.63 -12.38
C LEU A 113 0.86 -9.08 -12.25
N HIS A 114 1.55 -9.87 -11.43
CA HIS A 114 1.17 -11.26 -11.21
C HIS A 114 -0.17 -11.37 -10.45
N ALA A 115 -0.39 -10.56 -9.42
CA ALA A 115 -1.68 -10.51 -8.73
C ALA A 115 -2.82 -10.09 -9.68
N ALA A 116 -2.58 -9.09 -10.55
CA ALA A 116 -3.54 -8.64 -11.55
C ALA A 116 -3.88 -9.76 -12.55
N TYR A 117 -2.86 -10.47 -13.06
CA TYR A 117 -3.05 -11.61 -13.96
C TYR A 117 -3.99 -12.68 -13.36
N LYS A 118 -3.79 -13.05 -12.09
CA LYS A 118 -4.67 -14.02 -11.42
C LYS A 118 -6.11 -13.51 -11.26
N ILE A 119 -6.29 -12.22 -10.95
CA ILE A 119 -7.61 -11.59 -10.87
C ILE A 119 -8.33 -11.65 -12.22
N ASP A 120 -7.66 -11.25 -13.31
CA ASP A 120 -8.24 -11.23 -14.65
C ASP A 120 -8.68 -12.62 -15.12
N ARG A 121 -7.95 -13.65 -14.69
CA ARG A 121 -8.25 -15.06 -14.98
C ARG A 121 -9.22 -15.71 -14.01
N LYS A 122 -9.71 -14.97 -13.01
CA LYS A 122 -10.60 -15.48 -11.95
C LYS A 122 -10.00 -16.65 -11.15
N GLU A 123 -8.68 -16.66 -11.01
CA GLU A 123 -7.93 -17.62 -10.20
C GLU A 123 -7.88 -17.17 -8.74
N ASP A 124 -7.46 -18.04 -7.81
CA ASP A 124 -7.28 -17.61 -6.41
C ASP A 124 -6.08 -16.66 -6.30
N PHE A 125 -6.36 -15.38 -6.05
CA PHE A 125 -5.38 -14.29 -5.99
C PHE A 125 -5.07 -13.81 -4.56
N LYS A 126 -5.72 -14.38 -3.53
CA LYS A 126 -5.74 -13.78 -2.18
C LYS A 126 -4.33 -13.72 -1.55
N ALA A 127 -3.47 -14.69 -1.84
CA ALA A 127 -2.09 -14.71 -1.36
C ALA A 127 -1.27 -13.61 -2.03
N GLU A 128 -1.33 -13.54 -3.36
CA GLU A 128 -0.58 -12.58 -4.19
C GLU A 128 -0.97 -11.15 -3.86
N VAL A 129 -2.27 -10.86 -3.72
CA VAL A 129 -2.74 -9.54 -3.28
C VAL A 129 -2.25 -9.21 -1.87
N SER A 130 -2.22 -10.18 -0.94
CA SER A 130 -1.71 -9.93 0.41
C SER A 130 -0.20 -9.66 0.43
N MET A 131 0.58 -10.43 -0.34
CA MET A 131 2.02 -10.21 -0.51
C MET A 131 2.30 -8.85 -1.14
N ALA A 132 1.63 -8.54 -2.25
CA ALA A 132 1.77 -7.25 -2.93
C ALA A 132 1.37 -6.09 -2.01
N LYS A 133 0.24 -6.19 -1.31
CA LYS A 133 -0.23 -5.14 -0.38
C LYS A 133 0.78 -4.85 0.73
N HIS A 134 1.31 -5.88 1.36
CA HIS A 134 2.30 -5.73 2.42
C HIS A 134 3.62 -5.16 1.88
N PHE A 135 4.15 -5.75 0.81
CA PHE A 135 5.44 -5.36 0.26
C PHE A 135 5.41 -3.94 -0.30
N VAL A 136 4.41 -3.60 -1.13
CA VAL A 136 4.32 -2.29 -1.79
C VAL A 136 4.11 -1.16 -0.78
N ALA A 137 3.28 -1.35 0.24
CA ALA A 137 3.07 -0.32 1.27
C ALA A 137 4.36 0.00 2.04
N ASN A 138 5.17 -1.02 2.36
CA ASN A 138 6.43 -0.83 3.07
C ASN A 138 7.54 -0.29 2.14
N MET A 139 7.61 -0.75 0.89
CA MET A 139 8.51 -0.23 -0.14
C MET A 139 8.29 1.26 -0.38
N LEU A 140 7.02 1.69 -0.50
CA LEU A 140 6.66 3.10 -0.67
C LEU A 140 7.32 3.98 0.40
N GLY A 141 7.18 3.60 1.67
CA GLY A 141 7.81 4.31 2.77
C GLY A 141 9.33 4.37 2.68
N ARG A 142 9.99 3.24 2.36
CA ARG A 142 11.46 3.18 2.26
C ARG A 142 12.01 4.04 1.12
N ILE A 143 11.38 4.02 -0.05
CA ILE A 143 11.84 4.82 -1.21
C ILE A 143 11.64 6.31 -0.93
N ILE A 144 10.50 6.71 -0.35
CA ILE A 144 10.26 8.11 0.01
C ILE A 144 11.26 8.57 1.08
N ASP A 145 11.51 7.76 2.11
CA ASP A 145 12.45 8.09 3.19
C ASP A 145 13.88 8.32 2.66
N ARG A 146 14.36 7.42 1.80
CA ARG A 146 15.65 7.59 1.10
C ARG A 146 15.66 8.87 0.27
N SER A 147 14.57 9.17 -0.45
CA SER A 147 14.46 10.40 -1.25
C SER A 147 14.52 11.66 -0.37
N ILE A 148 13.84 11.66 0.78
CA ILE A 148 13.93 12.73 1.79
C ILE A 148 15.37 12.92 2.24
N GLN A 149 16.05 11.82 2.57
CA GLN A 149 17.44 11.85 3.04
C GLN A 149 18.39 12.47 1.99
N VAL A 150 18.24 12.13 0.71
CA VAL A 150 19.05 12.71 -0.38
C VAL A 150 18.77 14.20 -0.59
N HIS A 151 17.55 14.66 -0.33
CA HIS A 151 17.20 16.08 -0.38
C HIS A 151 17.69 16.88 0.84
N GLY A 152 17.96 16.22 1.96
CA GLY A 152 18.30 16.86 3.23
C GLY A 152 17.11 17.63 3.80
N ALA A 153 17.34 18.83 4.36
CA ALA A 153 16.28 19.65 4.94
C ALA A 153 15.13 19.96 3.95
N LEU A 154 15.43 20.06 2.65
CA LEU A 154 14.43 20.26 1.59
C LEU A 154 13.46 19.07 1.44
N GLY A 155 13.91 17.85 1.73
CA GLY A 155 13.05 16.67 1.67
C GLY A 155 12.08 16.60 2.85
N TYR A 156 12.48 17.16 3.99
CA TYR A 156 11.64 17.25 5.18
C TYR A 156 10.68 18.44 5.14
N SER A 157 11.03 19.51 4.43
CA SER A 157 10.17 20.69 4.31
C SER A 157 8.93 20.43 3.46
N THR A 158 7.97 21.35 3.54
CA THR A 158 6.77 21.36 2.71
C THR A 158 7.00 22.02 1.33
N ASP A 159 8.25 22.37 1.00
CA ASP A 159 8.59 22.94 -0.31
C ASP A 159 8.68 21.87 -1.41
N THR A 160 8.70 20.59 -1.01
CA THR A 160 8.61 19.44 -1.91
C THR A 160 7.43 18.56 -1.51
N PRO A 161 6.91 17.71 -2.43
CA PRO A 161 5.83 16.79 -2.09
C PRO A 161 6.25 15.67 -1.11
N LEU A 162 7.55 15.46 -0.85
CA LEU A 162 8.06 14.30 -0.13
C LEU A 162 7.51 14.16 1.29
N ALA A 163 7.36 15.26 2.03
CA ALA A 163 6.80 15.26 3.38
C ALA A 163 5.35 14.70 3.40
N ASN A 164 4.51 15.18 2.48
CA ASN A 164 3.12 14.71 2.33
C ASN A 164 3.07 13.27 1.82
N MET A 165 3.98 12.89 0.91
CA MET A 165 4.10 11.51 0.43
C MET A 165 4.43 10.55 1.58
N TYR A 166 5.31 10.96 2.51
CA TYR A 166 5.69 10.14 3.66
C TYR A 166 4.54 9.94 4.65
N GLN A 167 3.73 10.98 4.90
CA GLN A 167 2.51 10.86 5.70
C GLN A 167 1.52 9.85 5.09
N HIS A 168 1.33 9.89 3.77
CA HIS A 168 0.49 8.92 3.07
C HIS A 168 1.07 7.49 3.13
N ALA A 169 2.39 7.33 3.00
CA ALA A 169 3.07 6.04 3.15
C ALA A 169 2.85 5.42 4.54
N ARG A 170 2.78 6.25 5.59
CA ARG A 170 2.47 5.76 6.94
C ARG A 170 1.06 5.18 7.03
N TRP A 171 0.07 5.81 6.40
CA TRP A 171 -1.31 5.33 6.33
C TRP A 171 -1.44 4.02 5.54
N ALA A 172 -0.67 3.88 4.45
CA ALA A 172 -0.71 2.71 3.58
C ALA A 172 -0.47 1.38 4.32
N ARG A 173 0.25 1.39 5.45
CA ARG A 173 0.57 0.19 6.25
C ARG A 173 -0.61 -0.40 7.05
N PHE A 174 -1.67 0.37 7.28
CA PHE A 174 -2.87 -0.13 7.97
C PHE A 174 -4.17 0.01 7.17
N ALA A 175 -4.18 0.85 6.13
CA ALA A 175 -5.29 0.96 5.20
C ALA A 175 -5.61 -0.38 4.54
N ASP A 176 -6.90 -0.72 4.47
CA ASP A 176 -7.44 -1.96 3.91
C ASP A 176 -6.85 -3.26 4.50
N GLY A 177 -6.25 -3.19 5.68
CA GLY A 177 -5.63 -4.31 6.39
C GLY A 177 -4.24 -3.95 6.88
N ALA A 178 -4.03 -4.10 8.19
CA ALA A 178 -2.73 -3.96 8.82
C ALA A 178 -1.73 -4.99 8.27
N ASP A 179 -0.47 -4.57 8.18
CA ASP A 179 0.65 -5.40 7.76
C ASP A 179 0.66 -6.76 8.46
N GLU A 180 0.40 -6.79 9.77
CA GLU A 180 0.41 -7.99 10.60
C GLU A 180 -0.70 -8.98 10.20
N VAL A 181 -1.85 -8.47 9.76
CA VAL A 181 -2.95 -9.31 9.26
C VAL A 181 -2.57 -9.96 7.94
N HIS A 182 -1.92 -9.22 7.04
CA HIS A 182 -1.42 -9.77 5.78
C HIS A 182 -0.32 -10.80 6.01
N GLN A 183 0.66 -10.51 6.88
CA GLN A 183 1.71 -11.46 7.26
C GLN A 183 1.14 -12.75 7.83
N MET A 184 0.20 -12.66 8.77
CA MET A 184 -0.48 -13.83 9.34
C MET A 184 -1.14 -14.68 8.25
N ARG A 185 -1.86 -14.04 7.30
CA ARG A 185 -2.54 -14.76 6.21
C ARG A 185 -1.57 -15.40 5.21
N ILE A 186 -0.47 -14.72 4.90
CA ILE A 186 0.61 -15.26 4.06
C ILE A 186 1.19 -16.50 4.74
N ALA A 187 1.56 -16.41 6.01
CA ALA A 187 2.12 -17.54 6.76
C ALA A 187 1.16 -18.73 6.83
N GLN A 188 -0.13 -18.50 7.13
CA GLN A 188 -1.16 -19.55 7.15
C GLN A 188 -1.25 -20.29 5.82
N ARG A 189 -1.22 -19.54 4.70
CA ARG A 189 -1.29 -20.14 3.36
C ARG A 189 -0.03 -20.90 2.98
N THR A 190 1.15 -20.39 3.35
CA THR A 190 2.42 -21.08 3.11
C THR A 190 2.50 -22.41 3.88
N ILE A 191 2.07 -22.41 5.14
CA ILE A 191 2.03 -23.63 5.96
C ILE A 191 1.04 -24.63 5.35
N ALA A 192 -0.17 -24.20 5.00
CA ALA A 192 -1.16 -25.06 4.36
C ALA A 192 -0.65 -25.69 3.06
N ALA A 193 0.00 -24.90 2.19
CA ALA A 193 0.57 -25.40 0.95
C ALA A 193 1.57 -26.56 1.19
N TRP A 194 2.43 -26.42 2.20
CA TRP A 194 3.35 -27.48 2.59
C TRP A 194 2.63 -28.70 3.17
N THR A 195 1.71 -28.50 4.10
CA THR A 195 0.96 -29.59 4.74
C THR A 195 0.15 -30.40 3.72
N ASP A 196 -0.43 -29.73 2.74
CA ASP A 196 -1.29 -30.38 1.74
C ASP A 196 -0.50 -31.03 0.60
N ASN A 197 0.64 -30.44 0.19
CA ASN A 197 1.33 -30.82 -1.05
C ASN A 197 2.80 -31.22 -0.88
N GLY A 198 3.37 -31.10 0.32
CA GLY A 198 4.81 -31.27 0.56
C GLY A 198 5.68 -30.22 -0.14
N SER A 199 5.12 -29.07 -0.52
CA SER A 199 5.80 -27.99 -1.24
C SER A 199 5.15 -26.63 -0.98
N THR A 200 5.95 -25.57 -0.90
CA THR A 200 5.46 -24.19 -0.77
C THR A 200 5.15 -23.52 -2.11
N ARG A 201 5.37 -24.20 -3.24
CA ARG A 201 5.30 -23.63 -4.59
C ARG A 201 4.00 -22.87 -4.86
N SER A 202 2.87 -23.45 -4.47
CA SER A 202 1.54 -22.84 -4.65
C SER A 202 1.30 -21.59 -3.78
N ALA A 203 2.04 -21.43 -2.68
CA ALA A 203 1.97 -20.25 -1.82
C ALA A 203 2.98 -19.16 -2.20
N THR A 204 4.00 -19.49 -3.00
CA THR A 204 5.03 -18.55 -3.47
C THR A 204 4.81 -18.12 -4.92
N GLY A 205 3.55 -18.07 -5.36
CA GLY A 205 3.13 -17.55 -6.66
C GLY A 205 3.00 -18.59 -7.78
N ASP A 206 3.45 -19.84 -7.58
CA ASP A 206 3.30 -20.92 -8.57
C ASP A 206 3.81 -20.57 -9.99
N LEU A 207 4.81 -19.69 -10.07
CA LEU A 207 5.41 -19.27 -11.34
C LEU A 207 6.26 -20.39 -11.95
N PRO A 208 6.44 -20.43 -13.28
CA PRO A 208 7.21 -21.45 -13.98
C PRO A 208 8.72 -21.11 -14.03
N ILE A 209 9.32 -20.86 -12.87
CA ILE A 209 10.77 -20.62 -12.67
C ILE A 209 11.29 -21.54 -11.57
#